data_AF-A0A8E6B8C7-F1
#
_entry.id   AF-A0A8E6B8C7-F1
#
_cell.length_a   1.000
_cell.length_b   1.000
_cell.length_c   1.000
_cell.angle_alpha   90.00
_cell.angle_beta   90.00
_cell.angle_gamma   90.00
#
_symmetry.space_group_name_H-M   'P 1'
#
loop_
_entity.id
_entity.type
_entity.pdbx_description
1 polymer ?
#
loop_
_entity_poly.entity_id
_entity_poly.type
_entity_poly.pdbx_seq_one_letter_code
_entity_poly.pdbx_strand_id
1 'polypeptide(L)'
;MLKNTKFLAAAWIGLGVLSGYAIATGKIFPGRSVLAAEPPGLETAQTSASPGCGDGLSKQELALLTAHNEKVSAQAEKSGKKPNFCIIWGDDIGQTNISAYSLGLMGYKTPNIDRVAKEGMMFTDYYAEQSCTAGRASFITGQHGLRTGLTKVGLPGATLGLRKEDPTIAELLKPLGYATGQFGKNHLGDRNEFLPTVHGFDEFYGNLYHLNAEEEPELPDYPKDPAFRAKYGPRGVMDCKASDKDDDTVDPRFGKVGKQTIKDTGPLTKKRMETIDDDVAERSVEFIKRQAKDGSINSQSVQS
;
A
#
# COMPACT_ATOMS: atom_id res chain seq x y z
N MET A 1 10.30 28.21 -50.79
CA MET A 1 10.55 26.87 -51.39
C MET A 1 11.67 26.18 -50.60
N LEU A 2 11.35 25.47 -49.53
CA LEU A 2 12.35 24.89 -48.62
C LEU A 2 12.48 23.38 -48.83
N LYS A 3 13.59 22.95 -49.44
CA LYS A 3 13.90 21.56 -49.82
C LYS A 3 14.72 20.76 -48.79
N ASN A 4 14.80 21.15 -47.51
CA ASN A 4 15.55 20.37 -46.52
C ASN A 4 14.92 20.39 -45.12
N THR A 5 13.82 19.66 -44.98
CA THR A 5 13.06 19.48 -43.73
C THR A 5 13.87 18.84 -42.60
N LYS A 6 14.83 17.97 -42.91
CA LYS A 6 15.70 17.33 -41.91
C LYS A 6 16.69 18.30 -41.27
N PHE A 7 17.20 19.26 -42.03
CA PHE A 7 18.13 20.27 -41.52
C PHE A 7 17.41 21.29 -40.64
N LEU A 8 16.18 21.68 -41.01
CA LEU A 8 15.33 22.52 -40.16
C LEU A 8 14.97 21.83 -38.84
N ALA A 9 14.62 20.54 -38.87
CA ALA A 9 14.31 19.80 -37.64
C ALA A 9 15.53 19.72 -36.71
N ALA A 10 16.72 19.43 -37.24
CA ALA A 10 17.95 19.42 -36.45
C ALA A 10 18.32 20.80 -35.89
N ALA A 11 18.10 21.87 -36.66
CA ALA A 11 18.33 23.24 -36.20
C ALA A 11 17.39 23.62 -35.05
N TRP A 12 16.10 23.26 -35.12
CA TRP A 12 15.13 23.54 -34.05
C TRP A 12 15.40 22.75 -32.77
N ILE A 13 15.81 21.47 -32.89
CA ILE A 13 16.23 20.66 -31.74
C ILE A 13 17.49 21.24 -31.11
N GLY A 14 18.49 21.61 -31.91
CA GLY A 14 19.71 22.25 -31.42
C GLY A 14 19.44 23.58 -30.70
N LEU A 15 18.56 24.42 -31.26
CA LEU A 15 18.14 25.68 -30.64
C LEU A 15 17.42 25.43 -29.32
N GLY A 16 16.53 24.42 -29.25
CA GLY A 16 15.81 24.05 -28.03
C GLY A 16 16.74 23.57 -26.91
N VAL A 17 17.72 22.72 -27.23
CA VAL A 17 18.70 22.21 -26.25
C VAL A 17 19.59 23.34 -25.72
N LEU A 18 20.08 24.22 -26.60
CA LEU A 18 20.87 25.38 -26.19
C LEU A 18 20.07 26.36 -25.32
N SER A 19 18.81 26.60 -25.66
CA SER A 19 17.91 27.46 -24.89
C SER A 19 17.63 26.87 -23.51
N GLY A 20 17.34 25.56 -23.44
CA GLY A 20 17.13 24.84 -22.18
C GLY A 20 18.36 24.86 -21.28
N TYR A 21 19.55 24.64 -21.85
CA TYR A 21 20.82 24.71 -21.10
C TYR A 21 21.11 26.12 -20.57
N ALA A 22 20.89 27.17 -21.38
CA ALA A 22 21.12 28.54 -20.97
C ALA A 22 20.13 29.03 -19.89
N ILE A 23 18.89 28.53 -19.91
CA ILE A 23 17.90 28.75 -18.83
C ILE A 23 18.32 28.01 -17.56
N ALA A 24 18.66 26.71 -17.67
CA ALA A 24 19.02 25.88 -16.51
C ALA A 24 20.30 26.35 -15.81
N THR A 25 21.23 26.96 -16.55
CA THR A 25 22.50 27.47 -16.02
C THR A 25 22.44 28.94 -15.58
N GLY A 26 21.27 29.59 -15.65
CA GLY A 26 21.07 30.96 -15.17
C GLY A 26 21.82 32.04 -15.96
N LYS A 27 22.38 31.71 -17.13
CA LYS A 27 23.24 32.62 -17.91
C LYS A 27 22.48 33.73 -18.66
N ILE A 28 21.16 33.65 -18.77
CA ILE A 28 20.33 34.62 -19.50
C ILE A 28 19.83 35.77 -18.60
N PHE A 29 19.83 35.59 -17.28
CA PHE A 29 19.34 36.61 -16.34
C PHE A 29 20.36 36.87 -15.21
N PRO A 30 21.41 37.66 -15.46
CA PRO A 30 22.35 38.05 -14.40
C PRO A 30 21.61 38.97 -13.42
N GLY A 31 21.17 38.42 -12.29
CA GLY A 31 20.45 39.16 -11.24
C GLY A 31 19.17 38.50 -10.71
N ARG A 32 18.69 37.41 -11.32
CA ARG A 32 17.65 36.55 -10.73
C ARG A 32 18.28 35.21 -10.36
N SER A 33 18.83 35.13 -9.15
CA SER A 33 19.12 33.85 -8.55
C SER A 33 17.83 33.07 -8.40
N VAL A 34 17.71 31.92 -9.06
CA VAL A 34 16.77 30.88 -8.61
C VAL A 34 17.43 30.23 -7.40
N LEU A 35 17.50 30.99 -6.30
CA LEU A 35 17.70 30.42 -4.99
C LEU A 35 16.37 29.73 -4.67
N ALA A 36 16.45 28.44 -4.37
CA ALA A 36 15.43 27.78 -3.59
C ALA A 36 15.14 28.71 -2.40
N ALA A 37 13.89 29.14 -2.25
CA ALA A 37 13.48 29.90 -1.10
C ALA A 37 13.86 29.10 0.14
N GLU A 38 14.71 29.66 1.01
CA GLU A 38 14.89 29.14 2.35
C GLU A 38 13.50 29.12 3.02
N PRO A 39 13.16 28.06 3.77
CA PRO A 39 11.88 28.02 4.48
C PRO A 39 11.85 29.22 5.44
N PRO A 40 10.77 30.02 5.46
CA PRO A 40 10.65 31.08 6.45
C PRO A 40 10.76 30.47 7.85
N GLY A 41 11.60 31.09 8.68
CA GLY A 41 11.73 30.72 10.09
C GLY A 41 10.36 30.73 10.76
N LEU A 42 10.18 29.86 11.76
CA LEU A 42 8.99 29.83 12.61
C LEU A 42 8.81 31.16 13.34
N GLU A 43 8.19 32.13 12.67
CA GLU A 43 7.47 33.21 13.33
C GLU A 43 6.03 32.74 13.53
N THR A 44 5.58 32.86 14.78
CA THR A 44 4.25 32.47 15.25
C THR A 44 3.16 33.20 14.47
N ALA A 45 2.60 32.56 13.46
CA ALA A 45 1.41 33.04 12.77
C ALA A 45 0.22 33.01 13.73
N GLN A 46 -0.23 34.19 14.15
CA GLN A 46 -1.52 34.37 14.80
C GLN A 46 -2.62 34.01 13.80
N THR A 47 -3.37 32.95 14.11
CA THR A 47 -4.52 32.49 13.34
C THR A 47 -5.69 33.44 13.53
N SER A 48 -6.01 34.25 12.52
CA SER A 48 -7.34 34.85 12.39
C SER A 48 -8.26 33.84 11.70
N ALA A 49 -9.14 33.21 12.48
CA ALA A 49 -10.05 32.17 12.03
C ALA A 49 -11.11 32.71 11.04
N SER A 50 -11.37 31.94 9.99
CA SER A 50 -12.56 32.06 9.15
C SER A 50 -13.51 30.91 9.54
N PRO A 51 -14.82 31.13 9.73
CA PRO A 51 -15.71 30.10 10.26
C PRO A 51 -16.17 29.19 9.12
N GLY A 52 -15.50 28.04 8.98
CA GLY A 52 -15.92 27.00 8.05
C GLY A 52 -14.79 26.02 7.75
N CYS A 53 -14.92 24.80 8.27
CA CYS A 53 -14.01 23.65 8.14
C CYS A 53 -12.82 23.64 9.12
N GLY A 54 -13.04 22.95 10.26
CA GLY A 54 -12.03 22.28 11.06
C GLY A 54 -10.94 23.14 11.69
N ASP A 55 -11.23 23.74 12.85
CA ASP A 55 -10.15 23.94 13.82
C ASP A 55 -9.55 22.56 14.08
N GLY A 56 -8.25 22.38 13.83
CA GLY A 56 -7.56 21.11 14.08
C GLY A 56 -7.71 20.65 15.53
N LEU A 57 -7.15 19.49 15.87
CA LEU A 57 -7.19 18.92 17.22
C LEU A 57 -7.04 20.02 18.28
N SER A 58 -7.95 20.06 19.25
CA SER A 58 -7.86 20.99 20.37
C SER A 58 -6.55 20.76 21.13
N LYS A 59 -6.09 21.77 21.86
CA LYS A 59 -4.89 21.64 22.71
C LYS A 59 -5.00 20.47 23.70
N GLN A 60 -6.22 20.14 24.14
CA GLN A 60 -6.46 19.02 25.04
C GLN A 60 -6.33 17.67 24.32
N GLU A 61 -6.84 17.54 23.10
CA GLU A 61 -6.71 16.32 22.29
C GLU A 61 -5.24 16.09 21.89
N LEU A 62 -4.52 17.15 21.50
CA LEU A 62 -3.08 17.08 21.28
C LEU A 62 -2.31 16.65 22.53
N ALA A 63 -2.68 17.16 23.71
CA ALA A 63 -2.04 16.77 24.96
C ALA A 63 -2.31 15.30 25.31
N LEU A 64 -3.55 14.81 25.10
CA LEU A 64 -3.90 13.40 25.31
C LEU A 64 -3.15 12.47 24.35
N LEU A 65 -3.06 12.84 23.07
CA LEU A 65 -2.31 12.08 22.08
C LEU A 65 -0.80 12.07 22.41
N THR A 66 -0.26 13.22 22.82
CA THR A 66 1.14 13.34 23.24
C THR A 66 1.42 12.45 24.46
N ALA A 67 0.58 12.51 25.49
CA ALA A 67 0.72 11.68 26.68
C ALA A 67 0.59 10.17 26.36
N HIS A 68 -0.29 9.80 25.44
CA HIS A 68 -0.39 8.41 24.95
C HIS A 68 0.90 7.98 24.25
N ASN A 69 1.42 8.79 23.33
CA ASN A 69 2.65 8.50 22.59
C ASN A 69 3.88 8.44 23.53
N GLU A 70 3.95 9.31 24.53
CA GLU A 70 4.97 9.27 25.58
C GLU A 70 4.88 7.97 26.39
N LYS A 71 3.67 7.52 26.76
CA LYS A 71 3.47 6.25 27.45
C LYS A 71 3.89 5.05 26.61
N VAL A 72 3.54 5.03 25.32
CA VAL A 72 3.95 3.98 24.37
C VAL A 72 5.48 3.97 24.20
N SER A 73 6.08 5.15 24.05
CA SER A 73 7.53 5.31 23.92
C SER A 73 8.26 4.87 25.19
N ALA A 74 7.78 5.27 26.37
CA ALA A 74 8.34 4.86 27.66
C ALA A 74 8.21 3.34 27.88
N GLN A 75 7.13 2.71 27.39
CA GLN A 75 6.97 1.25 27.46
C GLN A 75 7.91 0.53 26.47
N ALA A 76 8.15 1.10 25.29
CA ALA A 76 9.13 0.62 24.34
C ALA A 76 10.56 0.73 24.89
N GLU A 77 10.91 1.87 25.49
CA GLU A 77 12.20 2.10 26.16
C GLU A 77 12.42 1.16 27.34
N LYS A 78 11.41 1.00 28.21
CA LYS A 78 11.50 0.12 29.38
C LYS A 78 11.65 -1.36 29.01
N SER A 79 11.06 -1.78 27.89
CA SER A 79 11.20 -3.15 27.38
C SER A 79 12.44 -3.35 26.49
N GLY A 80 13.08 -2.26 26.05
CA GLY A 80 14.13 -2.29 25.03
C GLY A 80 13.62 -2.76 23.65
N LYS A 81 12.30 -2.81 23.44
CA LYS A 81 11.67 -3.38 22.24
C LYS A 81 10.82 -2.31 21.54
N LYS A 82 10.94 -2.26 20.22
CA LYS A 82 10.14 -1.37 19.36
C LYS A 82 8.65 -1.80 19.36
N PRO A 83 7.69 -0.89 19.10
CA PRO A 83 6.28 -1.26 18.99
C PRO A 83 6.03 -2.16 17.78
N ASN A 84 5.09 -3.09 17.89
CA ASN A 84 4.62 -3.89 16.76
C ASN A 84 3.49 -3.15 16.03
N PHE A 85 3.47 -3.19 14.71
CA PHE A 85 2.37 -2.66 13.91
C PHE A 85 1.49 -3.80 13.40
N CYS A 86 0.20 -3.76 13.75
CA CYS A 86 -0.82 -4.66 13.21
C CYS A 86 -1.90 -3.83 12.52
N ILE A 87 -2.04 -4.00 11.21
CA ILE A 87 -2.99 -3.26 10.40
C ILE A 87 -4.07 -4.24 9.95
N ILE A 88 -5.31 -4.00 10.37
CA ILE A 88 -6.48 -4.76 9.93
C ILE A 88 -7.21 -3.91 8.90
N TRP A 89 -7.43 -4.47 7.72
CA TRP A 89 -7.98 -3.74 6.58
C TRP A 89 -9.28 -4.38 6.07
N GLY A 90 -10.41 -3.70 6.25
CA GLY A 90 -11.69 -4.09 5.66
C GLY A 90 -11.80 -3.69 4.18
N ASP A 91 -12.36 -4.57 3.35
CA ASP A 91 -12.61 -4.31 1.92
C ASP A 91 -14.11 -4.08 1.72
N ASP A 92 -14.50 -2.98 1.08
CA ASP A 92 -15.89 -2.56 0.87
C ASP A 92 -16.75 -2.47 2.16
N ILE A 93 -16.11 -2.10 3.28
CA ILE A 93 -16.77 -1.87 4.57
C ILE A 93 -17.06 -0.38 4.74
N GLY A 94 -18.35 -0.03 4.78
CA GLY A 94 -18.81 1.31 5.12
C GLY A 94 -18.75 1.59 6.63
N GLN A 95 -18.69 2.86 7.01
CA GLN A 95 -18.62 3.26 8.43
C GLN A 95 -19.76 2.67 9.26
N THR A 96 -20.99 2.64 8.72
CA THR A 96 -22.17 2.12 9.42
C THR A 96 -22.18 0.60 9.59
N ASN A 97 -21.37 -0.14 8.83
CA ASN A 97 -21.23 -1.58 9.00
C ASN A 97 -20.57 -1.95 10.35
N ILE A 98 -19.75 -1.06 10.92
CA ILE A 98 -19.10 -1.28 12.21
C ILE A 98 -20.02 -0.76 13.33
N SER A 99 -20.40 -1.62 14.28
CA SER A 99 -21.40 -1.23 15.29
C SER A 99 -20.91 -0.20 16.30
N ALA A 100 -19.60 0.00 16.45
CA ALA A 100 -19.04 1.13 17.18
C ALA A 100 -19.51 2.50 16.63
N TYR A 101 -19.74 2.60 15.32
CA TYR A 101 -20.23 3.83 14.67
C TYR A 101 -21.75 3.87 14.55
N SER A 102 -22.39 2.74 14.29
CA SER A 102 -23.83 2.68 14.03
C SER A 102 -24.69 2.33 15.24
N LEU A 103 -24.07 1.99 16.38
CA LEU A 103 -24.73 1.48 17.59
C LEU A 103 -25.66 0.28 17.30
N GLY A 104 -25.29 -0.54 16.31
CA GLY A 104 -26.02 -1.74 15.90
C GLY A 104 -27.19 -1.48 14.95
N LEU A 105 -27.30 -0.29 14.35
CA LEU A 105 -28.38 0.06 13.41
C LEU A 105 -28.52 -0.93 12.24
N MET A 106 -27.41 -1.51 11.79
CA MET A 106 -27.40 -2.48 10.68
C MET A 106 -27.90 -3.89 11.08
N GLY A 107 -28.38 -4.07 12.31
CA GLY A 107 -28.99 -5.32 12.79
C GLY A 107 -28.00 -6.35 13.36
N TYR A 108 -26.71 -6.03 13.39
CA TYR A 108 -25.66 -6.87 13.98
C TYR A 108 -24.66 -6.06 14.80
N LYS A 109 -23.81 -6.75 15.56
CA LYS A 109 -22.73 -6.17 16.35
C LYS A 109 -21.38 -6.75 15.95
N THR A 110 -20.34 -5.95 16.10
CA THR A 110 -18.94 -6.28 15.85
C THR A 110 -18.15 -6.25 17.17
N PRO A 111 -18.46 -7.11 18.16
CA PRO A 111 -18.01 -6.93 19.55
C PRO A 111 -16.48 -6.83 19.72
N ASN A 112 -15.70 -7.54 18.90
CA ASN A 112 -14.25 -7.45 18.94
C ASN A 112 -13.72 -6.11 18.39
N ILE A 113 -14.33 -5.57 17.33
CA ILE A 113 -13.97 -4.25 16.77
C ILE A 113 -14.46 -3.15 17.71
N ASP A 114 -15.66 -3.30 18.26
CA ASP A 114 -16.22 -2.37 19.25
C ASP A 114 -15.35 -2.29 20.51
N ARG A 115 -14.72 -3.40 20.90
CA ARG A 115 -13.73 -3.42 21.98
C ARG A 115 -12.50 -2.60 21.64
N VAL A 116 -11.92 -2.77 20.44
CA VAL A 116 -10.77 -1.96 19.97
C VAL A 116 -11.12 -0.47 19.97
N ALA A 117 -12.32 -0.12 19.50
CA ALA A 117 -12.82 1.24 19.51
C ALA A 117 -12.96 1.83 20.93
N LYS A 118 -13.46 1.03 21.88
CA LYS A 118 -13.63 1.45 23.29
C LYS A 118 -12.32 1.54 24.07
N GLU A 119 -11.37 0.66 23.78
CA GLU A 119 -10.07 0.59 24.47
C GLU A 119 -9.02 1.50 23.82
N GLY A 120 -9.27 1.99 22.61
CA GLY A 120 -8.37 2.81 21.82
C GLY A 120 -8.96 4.16 21.44
N MET A 121 -8.87 4.48 20.14
CA MET A 121 -9.32 5.73 19.56
C MET A 121 -10.22 5.45 18.36
N MET A 122 -11.26 6.28 18.22
CA MET A 122 -12.13 6.29 17.04
C MET A 122 -11.95 7.59 16.27
N PHE A 123 -12.00 7.49 14.94
CA PHE A 123 -11.99 8.65 14.05
C PHE A 123 -13.39 8.82 13.45
N THR A 124 -14.01 9.99 13.65
CA THR A 124 -15.26 10.37 12.98
C THR A 124 -15.02 10.79 11.54
N ASP A 125 -13.89 11.45 11.32
CA ASP A 125 -13.45 12.02 10.04
C ASP A 125 -12.18 11.31 9.59
N TYR A 126 -12.33 10.31 8.73
CA TYR A 126 -11.24 9.64 8.04
C TYR A 126 -11.60 9.45 6.56
N TYR A 127 -10.61 9.57 5.68
CA TYR A 127 -10.82 9.56 4.25
C TYR A 127 -9.93 8.52 3.58
N ALA A 128 -10.44 7.92 2.53
CA ALA A 128 -9.74 6.94 1.70
C ALA A 128 -10.02 7.23 0.22
N GLU A 129 -9.16 6.70 -0.64
CA GLU A 129 -9.38 6.72 -2.09
C GLU A 129 -10.59 5.85 -2.46
N GLN A 130 -11.32 6.28 -3.50
CA GLN A 130 -12.56 5.68 -4.01
C GLN A 130 -12.45 4.26 -4.60
N SER A 131 -11.28 3.60 -4.57
CA SER A 131 -11.05 2.30 -5.19
C SER A 131 -10.09 1.45 -4.37
N CYS A 132 -10.29 0.12 -4.34
CA CYS A 132 -9.41 -0.81 -3.63
C CYS A 132 -7.93 -0.63 -4.01
N THR A 133 -7.61 -0.55 -5.31
CA THR A 133 -6.22 -0.42 -5.79
C THR A 133 -5.63 0.92 -5.38
N ALA A 134 -6.38 2.01 -5.56
CA ALA A 134 -5.94 3.34 -5.18
C ALA A 134 -5.74 3.47 -3.65
N GLY A 135 -6.71 3.00 -2.85
CA GLY A 135 -6.65 3.07 -1.40
C GLY A 135 -5.50 2.26 -0.81
N ARG A 136 -5.28 1.03 -1.31
CA ARG A 136 -4.16 0.20 -0.88
C ARG A 136 -2.82 0.80 -1.30
N ALA A 137 -2.74 1.34 -2.52
CA ALA A 137 -1.52 1.99 -3.01
C ALA A 137 -1.19 3.22 -2.17
N SER A 138 -2.18 4.07 -1.91
CA SER A 138 -1.98 5.29 -1.12
C SER A 138 -1.61 5.01 0.32
N PHE A 139 -2.16 3.96 0.91
CA PHE A 139 -1.75 3.58 2.25
C PHE A 139 -0.34 3.02 2.32
N ILE A 140 -0.02 2.07 1.45
CA ILE A 140 1.25 1.35 1.54
C ILE A 140 2.43 2.25 1.17
N THR A 141 2.22 3.23 0.30
CA THR A 141 3.27 4.16 -0.17
C THR A 141 3.23 5.53 0.52
N GLY A 142 2.11 5.89 1.17
CA GLY A 142 1.86 7.24 1.67
C GLY A 142 1.66 8.29 0.56
N GLN A 143 1.43 7.87 -0.69
CA GLN A 143 1.32 8.78 -1.84
C GLN A 143 -0.09 8.80 -2.44
N HIS A 144 -0.54 9.96 -2.91
CA HIS A 144 -1.79 10.06 -3.68
C HIS A 144 -1.72 9.20 -4.95
N GLY A 145 -2.82 8.55 -5.34
CA GLY A 145 -2.84 7.61 -6.48
C GLY A 145 -2.39 8.21 -7.82
N LEU A 146 -2.46 9.54 -7.96
CA LEU A 146 -1.92 10.27 -9.13
C LEU A 146 -0.39 10.20 -9.26
N ARG A 147 0.34 9.99 -8.16
CA ARG A 147 1.81 9.84 -8.19
C ARG A 147 2.23 8.43 -8.58
N THR A 148 1.58 7.42 -8.00
CA THR A 148 1.88 6.00 -8.27
C THR A 148 1.26 5.52 -9.60
N GLY A 149 0.23 6.20 -10.09
CA GLY A 149 -0.53 5.80 -11.28
C GLY A 149 -1.51 4.63 -11.03
N LEU A 150 -1.60 4.13 -9.79
CA LEU A 150 -2.47 3.03 -9.38
C LEU A 150 -3.90 3.49 -9.09
N THR A 151 -4.53 4.17 -10.06
CA THR A 151 -5.90 4.71 -9.94
C THR A 151 -6.98 3.79 -10.53
N LYS A 152 -6.57 2.70 -11.18
CA LYS A 152 -7.47 1.74 -11.85
C LYS A 152 -7.03 0.31 -11.57
N VAL A 153 -8.00 -0.60 -11.65
CA VAL A 153 -7.76 -2.03 -11.49
C VAL A 153 -7.05 -2.58 -12.71
N GLY A 154 -5.94 -3.28 -12.49
CA GLY A 154 -5.22 -4.03 -13.53
C GLY A 154 -5.89 -5.38 -13.79
N LEU A 155 -5.94 -5.80 -15.06
CA LEU A 155 -6.36 -7.15 -15.44
C LEU A 155 -5.28 -8.18 -15.08
N PRO A 156 -5.64 -9.48 -14.96
CA PRO A 156 -4.65 -10.53 -14.77
C PRO A 156 -3.57 -10.54 -15.87
N GLY A 157 -2.30 -10.40 -15.47
CA GLY A 157 -1.11 -10.28 -16.31
C GLY A 157 -0.80 -8.86 -16.79
N ALA A 158 -1.57 -7.85 -16.37
CA ALA A 158 -1.32 -6.47 -16.76
C ALA A 158 0.04 -5.96 -16.28
N THR A 159 0.64 -5.05 -17.06
CA THR A 159 1.90 -4.36 -16.71
C THR A 159 1.70 -3.17 -15.77
N LEU A 160 0.47 -2.97 -15.28
CA LEU A 160 0.11 -1.99 -14.26
C LEU A 160 0.28 -2.64 -12.88
N GLY A 161 1.05 -1.99 -12.02
CA GLY A 161 1.34 -2.47 -10.68
C GLY A 161 2.30 -1.52 -9.95
N LEU A 162 2.56 -1.83 -8.68
CA LEU A 162 3.44 -1.08 -7.80
C LEU A 162 4.85 -0.98 -8.39
N ARG A 163 5.40 0.24 -8.43
CA ARG A 163 6.73 0.49 -9.01
C ARG A 163 7.79 0.40 -7.93
N LYS A 164 8.99 -0.03 -8.32
CA LYS A 164 10.15 -0.10 -7.42
C LYS A 164 10.54 1.28 -6.88
N GLU A 165 10.23 2.32 -7.63
CA GLU A 165 10.50 3.71 -7.27
C GLU A 165 9.54 4.24 -6.20
N ASP A 166 8.43 3.55 -5.93
CA ASP A 166 7.42 3.93 -4.94
C ASP A 166 7.65 3.13 -3.63
N PRO A 167 8.42 3.66 -2.67
CA PRO A 167 8.78 2.91 -1.47
C PRO A 167 7.54 2.55 -0.65
N THR A 168 7.47 1.31 -0.19
CA THR A 168 6.40 0.87 0.72
C THR A 168 6.75 1.10 2.18
N ILE A 169 5.73 1.14 3.04
CA ILE A 169 5.89 1.11 4.50
C ILE A 169 6.73 -0.09 4.95
N ALA A 170 6.63 -1.24 4.28
CA ALA A 170 7.44 -2.41 4.59
C ALA A 170 8.92 -2.18 4.24
N GLU A 171 9.22 -1.58 3.07
CA GLU A 171 10.59 -1.22 2.69
C GLU A 171 11.20 -0.19 3.64
N LEU A 172 10.39 0.73 4.19
CA LEU A 172 10.85 1.70 5.17
C LEU A 172 11.08 1.09 6.56
N LEU A 173 10.27 0.10 6.96
CA LEU A 173 10.39 -0.58 8.26
C LEU A 173 11.49 -1.65 8.28
N LYS A 174 11.76 -2.31 7.16
CA LYS A 174 12.72 -3.42 7.08
C LYS A 174 14.15 -3.06 7.53
N PRO A 175 14.76 -1.92 7.12
CA PRO A 175 16.06 -1.48 7.63
C PRO A 175 16.08 -1.20 9.14
N LEU A 176 14.91 -0.99 9.75
CA LEU A 176 14.76 -0.81 11.20
C LEU A 176 14.64 -2.15 11.95
N GLY A 177 14.78 -3.29 11.27
CA GLY A 177 14.76 -4.62 11.88
C GLY A 177 13.36 -5.19 12.14
N TYR A 178 12.34 -4.66 11.47
CA TYR A 178 10.99 -5.22 11.53
C TYR A 178 10.87 -6.44 10.62
N ALA A 179 10.25 -7.49 11.13
CA ALA A 179 9.69 -8.56 10.31
C ALA A 179 8.37 -8.09 9.69
N THR A 180 8.18 -8.31 8.39
CA THR A 180 7.03 -7.77 7.64
C THR A 180 6.24 -8.88 6.97
N GLY A 181 4.92 -8.88 7.14
CA GLY A 181 4.03 -9.88 6.53
C GLY A 181 2.74 -9.23 6.02
N GLN A 182 2.26 -9.70 4.87
CA GLN A 182 0.98 -9.31 4.29
C GLN A 182 0.11 -10.53 4.06
N PHE A 183 -1.11 -10.51 4.59
CA PHE A 183 -2.04 -11.64 4.54
C PHE A 183 -3.39 -11.16 4.00
N GLY A 184 -3.92 -11.88 3.01
CA GLY A 184 -5.17 -11.54 2.31
C GLY A 184 -4.95 -10.76 1.01
N LYS A 185 -5.86 -9.84 0.69
CA LYS A 185 -5.88 -9.16 -0.62
C LYS A 185 -4.71 -8.19 -0.79
N ASN A 186 -4.00 -8.28 -1.91
CA ASN A 186 -2.96 -7.33 -2.33
C ASN A 186 -3.50 -6.22 -3.23
N HIS A 187 -3.91 -6.58 -4.46
CA HIS A 187 -4.51 -5.65 -5.42
C HIS A 187 -3.61 -4.48 -5.88
N LEU A 188 -2.28 -4.69 -5.87
CA LEU A 188 -1.25 -3.73 -6.28
C LEU A 188 -0.47 -4.18 -7.53
N GLY A 189 -1.02 -5.12 -8.30
CA GLY A 189 -0.41 -5.67 -9.50
C GLY A 189 -0.27 -7.19 -9.42
N ASP A 190 -0.19 -7.80 -10.60
CA ASP A 190 -0.25 -9.26 -10.75
C ASP A 190 1.10 -9.91 -11.09
N ARG A 191 1.92 -9.21 -11.88
CA ARG A 191 3.21 -9.70 -12.34
C ARG A 191 4.18 -9.88 -11.16
N ASN A 192 5.17 -10.75 -11.35
CA ASN A 192 6.11 -11.15 -10.31
C ASN A 192 6.86 -9.93 -9.73
N GLU A 193 7.20 -8.94 -10.56
CA GLU A 193 7.82 -7.69 -10.12
C GLU A 193 6.93 -6.79 -9.25
N PHE A 194 5.65 -7.09 -9.09
CA PHE A 194 4.68 -6.33 -8.28
C PHE A 194 4.26 -7.05 -7.00
N LEU A 195 4.75 -8.28 -6.78
CA LEU A 195 4.39 -9.06 -5.60
C LEU A 195 4.96 -8.41 -4.33
N PRO A 196 4.24 -8.43 -3.19
CA PRO A 196 4.68 -7.75 -1.97
C PRO A 196 6.09 -8.13 -1.50
N THR A 197 6.52 -9.36 -1.78
CA THR A 197 7.81 -9.89 -1.36
C THR A 197 9.02 -9.30 -2.07
N VAL A 198 8.82 -8.60 -3.19
CA VAL A 198 9.86 -7.75 -3.82
C VAL A 198 9.69 -6.26 -3.49
N HIS A 199 8.74 -5.92 -2.62
CA HIS A 199 8.42 -4.57 -2.15
C HIS A 199 8.41 -4.51 -0.62
N GLY A 200 9.39 -5.15 0.02
CA GLY A 200 9.70 -5.01 1.44
C GLY A 200 9.04 -6.02 2.39
N PHE A 201 8.03 -6.80 1.95
CA PHE A 201 7.43 -7.84 2.79
C PHE A 201 8.29 -9.11 2.83
N ASP A 202 8.46 -9.73 3.99
CA ASP A 202 9.15 -11.02 4.11
C ASP A 202 8.27 -12.17 3.66
N GLU A 203 6.98 -12.10 3.99
CA GLU A 203 5.97 -13.11 3.64
C GLU A 203 4.72 -12.46 3.03
N PHE A 204 4.17 -13.09 2.00
CA PHE A 204 2.86 -12.76 1.45
C PHE A 204 2.03 -14.03 1.29
N TYR A 205 0.83 -14.03 1.84
CA TYR A 205 -0.16 -15.07 1.58
C TYR A 205 -1.51 -14.46 1.23
N GLY A 206 -1.99 -14.66 0.01
CA GLY A 206 -3.32 -14.19 -0.35
C GLY A 206 -3.58 -13.96 -1.83
N ASN A 207 -4.68 -13.26 -2.10
CA ASN A 207 -5.22 -12.97 -3.42
C ASN A 207 -4.63 -11.68 -4.00
N LEU A 208 -4.39 -11.63 -5.32
CA LEU A 208 -3.88 -10.45 -6.04
C LEU A 208 -4.95 -9.51 -6.61
N TYR A 209 -6.22 -9.90 -6.60
CA TYR A 209 -7.32 -9.27 -7.32
C TYR A 209 -8.52 -8.94 -6.42
N HIS A 210 -9.53 -8.33 -7.03
CA HIS A 210 -10.89 -8.31 -6.51
C HIS A 210 -11.54 -9.70 -6.62
N LEU A 211 -12.39 -10.07 -5.65
CA LEU A 211 -13.02 -11.40 -5.59
C LEU A 211 -13.78 -11.77 -6.88
N ASN A 212 -14.51 -10.83 -7.48
CA ASN A 212 -15.18 -11.04 -8.77
C ASN A 212 -14.28 -11.65 -9.86
N ALA A 213 -13.00 -11.24 -9.94
CA ALA A 213 -12.07 -11.78 -10.95
C ALA A 213 -11.77 -13.27 -10.73
N GLU A 214 -11.82 -13.72 -9.47
CA GLU A 214 -11.62 -15.13 -9.07
C GLU A 214 -12.88 -15.97 -9.28
N GLU A 215 -14.07 -15.37 -9.17
CA GLU A 215 -15.35 -16.05 -9.44
C GLU A 215 -15.68 -16.17 -10.93
N GLU A 216 -15.19 -15.23 -11.75
CA GLU A 216 -15.44 -15.16 -13.19
C GLU A 216 -15.28 -16.53 -13.88
N PRO A 217 -14.19 -17.30 -13.65
CA PRO A 217 -14.04 -18.61 -14.28
C PRO A 217 -15.10 -19.66 -13.96
N GLU A 218 -15.87 -19.48 -12.89
CA GLU A 218 -16.97 -20.36 -12.49
C GLU A 218 -18.34 -19.88 -13.02
N LEU A 219 -18.39 -18.75 -13.72
CA LEU A 219 -19.62 -18.25 -14.31
C LEU A 219 -20.05 -19.08 -15.55
N PRO A 220 -21.37 -19.23 -15.79
CA PRO A 220 -21.87 -20.00 -16.93
C PRO A 220 -21.36 -19.47 -18.28
N ASP A 221 -21.27 -18.16 -18.43
CA ASP A 221 -20.88 -17.43 -19.64
C ASP A 221 -19.36 -17.23 -19.79
N TYR A 222 -18.55 -17.63 -18.80
CA TYR A 222 -17.10 -17.55 -18.91
C TYR A 222 -16.59 -18.38 -20.11
N PRO A 223 -15.74 -17.81 -21.00
CA PRO A 223 -15.23 -18.53 -22.16
C PRO A 223 -14.57 -19.87 -21.79
N LYS A 224 -15.03 -20.95 -22.44
CA LYS A 224 -14.58 -22.32 -22.13
C LYS A 224 -13.30 -22.75 -22.86
N ASP A 225 -12.81 -21.91 -23.78
CA ASP A 225 -11.54 -22.13 -24.47
C ASP A 225 -10.36 -22.07 -23.46
N PRO A 226 -9.58 -23.15 -23.31
CA PRO A 226 -8.39 -23.14 -22.44
C PRO A 226 -7.39 -22.05 -22.76
N ALA A 227 -7.28 -21.63 -24.03
CA ALA A 227 -6.38 -20.54 -24.44
C ALA A 227 -6.83 -19.18 -23.87
N PHE A 228 -8.14 -18.97 -23.71
CA PHE A 228 -8.67 -17.78 -23.05
C PHE A 228 -8.25 -17.74 -21.58
N ARG A 229 -8.45 -18.84 -20.84
CA ARG A 229 -8.05 -18.94 -19.43
C ARG A 229 -6.55 -18.76 -19.26
N ALA A 230 -5.73 -19.35 -20.13
CA ALA A 230 -4.27 -19.19 -20.07
C ALA A 230 -3.83 -17.72 -20.22
N LYS A 231 -4.55 -16.94 -21.04
CA LYS A 231 -4.22 -15.55 -21.36
C LYS A 231 -4.83 -14.53 -20.40
N TYR A 232 -6.03 -14.77 -19.90
CA TYR A 232 -6.82 -13.78 -19.15
C TYR A 232 -7.26 -14.26 -17.76
N GLY A 233 -7.13 -15.55 -17.47
CA GLY A 233 -7.52 -16.10 -16.17
C GLY A 233 -6.69 -15.55 -15.02
N PRO A 234 -7.29 -15.42 -13.82
CA PRO A 234 -6.58 -15.03 -12.61
C PRO A 234 -5.60 -16.13 -12.19
N ARG A 235 -4.55 -15.73 -11.48
CA ARG A 235 -3.73 -16.61 -10.63
C ARG A 235 -4.55 -17.04 -9.41
N GLY A 236 -4.10 -18.07 -8.71
CA GLY A 236 -4.73 -18.47 -7.47
C GLY A 236 -4.34 -17.65 -6.25
N VAL A 237 -4.56 -18.23 -5.08
CA VAL A 237 -4.04 -17.69 -3.82
C VAL A 237 -2.54 -17.94 -3.76
N MET A 238 -1.77 -16.87 -3.63
CA MET A 238 -0.32 -16.90 -3.69
C MET A 238 0.28 -17.11 -2.30
N ASP A 239 1.30 -17.97 -2.19
CA ASP A 239 2.16 -18.15 -1.03
C ASP A 239 3.59 -17.78 -1.46
N CYS A 240 4.02 -16.57 -1.08
CA CYS A 240 5.28 -15.99 -1.51
C CYS A 240 6.17 -15.66 -0.31
N LYS A 241 7.48 -15.79 -0.50
CA LYS A 241 8.49 -15.42 0.50
C LYS A 241 9.62 -14.65 -0.15
N ALA A 242 10.12 -13.61 0.51
CA ALA A 242 11.31 -12.91 0.08
C ALA A 242 12.54 -13.85 0.11
N SER A 243 13.48 -13.59 -0.78
CA SER A 243 14.72 -14.37 -0.91
C SER A 243 15.89 -13.45 -1.22
N ASP A 244 17.05 -13.72 -0.63
CA ASP A 244 18.29 -13.01 -0.99
C ASP A 244 18.84 -13.44 -2.36
N LYS A 245 18.48 -14.65 -2.80
CA LYS A 245 18.83 -15.19 -4.11
C LYS A 245 17.88 -14.63 -5.17
N ASP A 246 18.46 -14.02 -6.20
CA ASP A 246 17.76 -13.59 -7.40
C ASP A 246 17.53 -14.80 -8.32
N ASP A 247 16.26 -15.10 -8.63
CA ASP A 247 15.87 -16.15 -9.57
C ASP A 247 15.61 -15.54 -10.96
N ASP A 248 16.46 -15.90 -11.92
CA ASP A 248 16.41 -15.43 -13.31
C ASP A 248 15.33 -16.11 -14.16
N THR A 249 14.55 -17.04 -13.60
CA THR A 249 13.44 -17.68 -14.32
C THR A 249 12.41 -16.64 -14.73
N VAL A 250 12.02 -16.67 -16.01
CA VAL A 250 11.04 -15.73 -16.58
C VAL A 250 9.77 -16.48 -16.95
N ASP A 251 8.66 -16.12 -16.31
CA ASP A 251 7.33 -16.51 -16.78
C ASP A 251 6.94 -15.62 -17.97
N PRO A 252 6.45 -16.20 -19.09
CA PRO A 252 6.12 -15.43 -20.29
C PRO A 252 4.98 -14.41 -20.08
N ARG A 253 4.12 -14.62 -19.07
CA ARG A 253 3.00 -13.75 -18.73
C ARG A 253 3.31 -12.87 -17.52
N PHE A 254 3.91 -13.46 -16.49
CA PHE A 254 4.11 -12.80 -15.19
C PHE A 254 5.52 -12.23 -14.99
N GLY A 255 6.44 -12.40 -15.93
CA GLY A 255 7.77 -11.83 -15.86
C GLY A 255 8.75 -12.61 -14.98
N LYS A 256 9.91 -12.00 -14.72
CA LYS A 256 11.00 -12.62 -13.94
C LYS A 256 10.57 -12.86 -12.49
N VAL A 257 10.89 -14.04 -11.95
CA VAL A 257 10.60 -14.40 -10.55
C VAL A 257 11.28 -13.43 -9.58
N GLY A 258 12.59 -13.20 -9.73
CA GLY A 258 13.31 -12.22 -8.92
C GLY A 258 13.70 -12.74 -7.53
N LYS A 259 13.82 -11.82 -6.57
CA LYS A 259 14.26 -12.08 -5.19
C LYS A 259 13.16 -12.62 -4.28
N GLN A 260 12.51 -13.69 -4.71
CA GLN A 260 11.38 -14.29 -4.00
C GLN A 260 11.15 -15.74 -4.45
N THR A 261 10.50 -16.52 -3.59
CA THR A 261 9.87 -17.78 -3.99
C THR A 261 8.38 -17.55 -4.16
N ILE A 262 7.79 -18.12 -5.22
CA ILE A 262 6.39 -17.91 -5.57
C ILE A 262 5.72 -19.29 -5.69
N LYS A 263 4.65 -19.51 -4.92
CA LYS A 263 3.81 -20.69 -5.03
C LYS A 263 2.37 -20.27 -5.25
N ASP A 264 1.80 -20.66 -6.40
CA ASP A 264 0.36 -20.59 -6.62
C ASP A 264 -0.30 -21.81 -5.95
N THR A 265 -1.14 -21.58 -4.95
CA THR A 265 -1.81 -22.66 -4.20
C THR A 265 -3.08 -23.16 -4.87
N GLY A 266 -3.41 -22.63 -6.04
CA GLY A 266 -4.62 -22.94 -6.78
C GLY A 266 -5.69 -21.86 -6.64
N PRO A 267 -6.73 -21.93 -7.49
CA PRO A 267 -7.74 -20.89 -7.65
C PRO A 267 -8.48 -20.59 -6.36
N LEU A 268 -8.91 -19.33 -6.19
CA LEU A 268 -9.84 -18.95 -5.14
C LEU A 268 -11.27 -19.19 -5.63
N THR A 269 -11.70 -20.45 -5.64
CA THR A 269 -13.05 -20.80 -6.10
C THR A 269 -14.11 -20.31 -5.11
N LYS A 270 -15.37 -20.20 -5.56
CA LYS A 270 -16.55 -19.92 -4.70
C LYS A 270 -16.58 -20.83 -3.48
N LYS A 271 -16.26 -22.12 -3.66
CA LYS A 271 -16.19 -23.06 -2.55
C LYS A 271 -15.06 -22.75 -1.57
N ARG A 272 -13.88 -22.33 -2.07
CA ARG A 272 -12.75 -21.93 -1.20
C ARG A 272 -13.04 -20.61 -0.49
N MET A 273 -13.74 -19.67 -1.14
CA MET A 273 -14.14 -18.38 -0.53
C MET A 273 -15.00 -18.55 0.73
N GLU A 274 -15.76 -19.64 0.88
CA GLU A 274 -16.51 -19.92 2.12
C GLU A 274 -15.61 -20.01 3.37
N THR A 275 -14.31 -20.25 3.21
CA THR A 275 -13.36 -20.50 4.32
C THR A 275 -12.04 -19.74 4.17
N ILE A 276 -11.92 -18.85 3.17
CA ILE A 276 -10.64 -18.17 2.88
C ILE A 276 -10.21 -17.24 4.01
N ASP A 277 -11.16 -16.61 4.71
CA ASP A 277 -10.87 -15.72 5.83
C ASP A 277 -10.22 -16.49 7.00
N ASP A 278 -10.66 -17.72 7.26
CA ASP A 278 -10.06 -18.58 8.29
C ASP A 278 -8.63 -18.99 7.92
N ASP A 279 -8.40 -19.36 6.66
CA ASP A 279 -7.07 -19.71 6.12
C ASP A 279 -6.09 -18.53 6.22
N VAL A 280 -6.53 -17.33 5.80
CA VAL A 280 -5.73 -16.10 5.90
C VAL A 280 -5.47 -15.73 7.37
N ALA A 281 -6.47 -15.85 8.25
CA ALA A 281 -6.33 -15.57 9.67
C ALA A 281 -5.35 -16.54 10.36
N GLU A 282 -5.44 -17.83 10.05
CA GLU A 282 -4.52 -18.85 10.58
C GLU A 282 -3.08 -18.54 10.18
N ARG A 283 -2.82 -18.28 8.89
CA ARG A 283 -1.49 -17.89 8.39
C ARG A 283 -0.95 -16.62 9.03
N SER A 284 -1.82 -15.63 9.26
CA SER A 284 -1.46 -14.39 9.96
C SER A 284 -1.04 -14.66 11.40
N VAL A 285 -1.81 -15.49 12.12
CA VAL A 285 -1.52 -15.88 13.51
C VAL A 285 -0.24 -16.72 13.60
N GLU A 286 -0.02 -17.64 12.66
CA GLU A 286 1.21 -18.42 12.60
C GLU A 286 2.44 -17.52 12.42
N PHE A 287 2.38 -16.57 11.49
CA PHE A 287 3.45 -15.58 11.31
C PHE A 287 3.74 -14.83 12.60
N ILE A 288 2.71 -14.26 13.25
CA ILE A 288 2.85 -13.56 14.53
C ILE A 288 3.47 -14.47 15.60
N LYS A 289 3.04 -15.73 15.70
CA LYS A 289 3.60 -16.69 16.67
C LYS A 289 5.06 -17.03 16.39
N ARG A 290 5.47 -17.19 15.13
CA ARG A 290 6.88 -17.43 14.76
C ARG A 290 7.73 -16.23 15.15
N GLN A 291 7.32 -15.03 14.75
CA GLN A 291 8.03 -13.80 15.06
C GLN A 291 8.09 -13.51 16.58
N ALA A 292 7.05 -13.86 17.35
CA ALA A 292 7.08 -13.75 18.81
C ALA A 292 8.09 -14.71 19.47
N LYS A 293 8.27 -15.92 18.93
CA LYS A 293 9.28 -16.88 19.42
C LYS A 293 10.70 -16.45 19.08
N ASP A 294 10.90 -15.88 17.90
CA ASP A 294 12.21 -15.41 17.43
C ASP A 294 12.62 -14.07 18.07
N GLY A 295 11.74 -13.48 18.89
CA GLY A 295 12.00 -12.26 19.65
C GLY A 295 11.76 -10.96 18.86
N SER A 296 11.28 -11.05 17.62
CA SER A 296 10.96 -9.92 16.76
C SER A 296 9.60 -9.27 17.08
N ILE A 297 8.69 -9.98 17.78
CA ILE A 297 7.47 -9.41 18.35
C ILE A 297 7.59 -9.31 19.88
N ASN A 298 7.21 -8.15 20.43
CA ASN A 298 7.12 -7.98 21.88
C ASN A 298 6.08 -8.96 22.49
N SER A 299 6.56 -9.99 23.18
CA SER A 299 5.79 -11.13 23.71
C SER A 299 4.71 -10.79 24.74
N GLN A 300 4.56 -9.51 25.13
CA GLN A 300 3.46 -9.06 26.00
C GLN A 300 2.11 -8.93 25.27
N SER A 301 2.07 -8.94 23.93
CA SER A 301 0.84 -8.79 23.14
C SER A 301 0.15 -10.11 22.75
N VAL A 302 0.66 -11.26 23.18
CA VAL A 302 0.11 -12.60 22.82
C VAL A 302 -0.81 -13.15 23.92
N GLN A 303 -0.91 -12.47 25.06
CA GLN A 303 -1.80 -12.82 26.17
C GLN A 303 -2.86 -11.74 26.39
N SER A 304 -3.79 -11.58 25.45
CA SER A 304 -5.08 -10.92 25.67
C SER A 304 -6.07 -11.26 24.57
#